data_AF-A0A7X8GSU6-F1
#
_entry.id   AF-A0A7X8GSU6-F1
#
_cell.length_a   1.000
_cell.length_b   1.000
_cell.length_c   1.000
_cell.angle_alpha   90.00
_cell.angle_beta   90.00
_cell.angle_gamma   90.00
#
_symmetry.space_group_name_H-M   'P 1'
#
loop_
_entity.id
_entity.type
_entity.pdbx_description
1 polymer ?
#
loop_
_entity_poly.entity_id
_entity_poly.type
_entity_poly.pdbx_seq_one_letter_code
_entity_poly.pdbx_strand_id
1 'polypeptide(L)'
;MAPKLENIRTQYHTFVDDQVLTAEQLNGFIHYFDDQDRVSRIFLTGVGIVCGFTLKEASANAITLTQGVGVTTDGDLLTLREPVSGGAQKNIRLRELTFSYYRAYEDKSARYPLFEREGEPMELWELLPEENENALPLEKLTDLKGMTLLLYLETFSNEGDLCTVIDCDNQGTEQVERLRLLLVSKRDAAYIAQHDTIFSKYAVEQKLEQLPDLTVRRVVLNPAN
;
A
#
# COMPACT_ATOMS: atom_id res chain seq x y z
N MET A 1 -0.69 4.06 -14.58
CA MET A 1 -2.15 3.83 -14.46
C MET A 1 -2.71 5.01 -13.68
N ALA A 2 -3.94 5.44 -13.95
CA ALA A 2 -4.57 6.49 -13.14
C ALA A 2 -4.85 5.95 -11.71
N PRO A 3 -4.75 6.78 -10.66
CA PRO A 3 -5.21 6.45 -9.31
C PRO A 3 -6.64 5.91 -9.34
N LYS A 4 -6.93 4.89 -8.52
CA LYS A 4 -8.26 4.24 -8.53
C LYS A 4 -9.39 5.19 -8.06
N LEU A 5 -9.05 6.18 -7.23
CA LEU A 5 -10.03 7.10 -6.62
C LEU A 5 -10.10 8.49 -7.27
N GLU A 6 -9.64 8.65 -8.51
CA GLU A 6 -9.88 9.92 -9.22
C GLU A 6 -11.38 10.19 -9.45
N ASN A 7 -12.15 9.13 -9.68
CA ASN A 7 -13.59 9.18 -9.89
C ASN A 7 -14.26 8.00 -9.18
N ILE A 8 -15.44 8.22 -8.63
CA ILE A 8 -16.23 7.16 -7.98
C ILE A 8 -17.49 6.86 -8.76
N ARG A 9 -17.92 5.59 -8.71
CA ARG A 9 -19.23 5.18 -9.22
C ARG A 9 -20.31 5.46 -8.19
N THR A 10 -21.39 6.09 -8.64
CA THR A 10 -22.56 6.42 -7.81
C THR A 10 -23.78 5.56 -8.13
N GLN A 11 -23.65 4.61 -9.05
CA GLN A 11 -24.73 3.76 -9.52
C GLN A 11 -24.24 2.34 -9.80
N TYR A 12 -25.12 1.37 -9.58
CA TYR A 12 -24.92 -0.04 -9.93
C TYR A 12 -26.26 -0.66 -10.37
N HIS A 13 -26.21 -1.81 -11.03
CA HIS A 13 -27.40 -2.51 -11.51
C HIS A 13 -27.80 -3.61 -10.53
N THR A 14 -29.10 -3.74 -10.25
CA THR A 14 -29.68 -4.91 -9.59
C THR A 14 -30.03 -5.99 -10.62
N PHE A 15 -29.99 -7.27 -10.22
CA PHE A 15 -30.30 -8.38 -11.09
C PHE A 15 -31.77 -8.79 -11.01
N VAL A 16 -32.32 -9.28 -12.12
CA VAL A 16 -33.66 -9.89 -12.21
C VAL A 16 -33.59 -11.35 -12.63
N ASP A 17 -34.65 -12.10 -12.37
CA ASP A 17 -34.74 -13.51 -12.75
C ASP A 17 -34.56 -13.69 -14.27
N ASP A 18 -33.87 -14.76 -14.65
CA ASP A 18 -33.53 -15.14 -16.04
C ASP A 18 -32.71 -14.10 -16.84
N GLN A 19 -32.09 -13.12 -16.15
CA GLN A 19 -31.21 -12.13 -16.78
C GLN A 19 -29.90 -12.76 -17.27
N VAL A 20 -29.49 -12.41 -18.50
CA VAL A 20 -28.13 -12.64 -19.00
C VAL A 20 -27.20 -11.54 -18.46
N LEU A 21 -26.16 -11.94 -17.72
CA LEU A 21 -25.20 -11.02 -17.10
C LEU A 21 -24.15 -10.52 -18.10
N THR A 22 -23.82 -9.24 -18.02
CA THR A 22 -22.75 -8.63 -18.84
C THR A 22 -21.52 -8.28 -18.00
N ALA A 23 -20.35 -8.21 -18.64
CA ALA A 23 -19.12 -7.74 -18.00
C ALA A 23 -19.27 -6.32 -17.43
N GLU A 24 -20.00 -5.45 -18.11
CA GLU A 24 -20.30 -4.11 -17.61
C GLU A 24 -21.09 -4.14 -16.30
N GLN A 25 -22.04 -5.04 -16.15
CA GLN A 25 -22.83 -5.18 -14.92
C GLN A 25 -22.01 -5.75 -13.77
N LEU A 26 -21.20 -6.78 -14.04
CA LEU A 26 -20.36 -7.43 -13.03
C LEU A 26 -19.23 -6.52 -12.55
N ASN A 27 -18.46 -5.95 -13.49
CA ASN A 27 -17.41 -4.98 -13.18
C ASN A 27 -18.05 -3.72 -12.58
N GLY A 28 -19.18 -3.29 -13.15
CA GLY A 28 -20.21 -2.39 -12.60
C GLY A 28 -20.29 -2.40 -11.08
N PHE A 29 -20.82 -3.53 -10.62
CA PHE A 29 -21.08 -3.85 -9.24
C PHE A 29 -19.79 -3.88 -8.39
N ILE A 30 -18.72 -4.55 -8.86
CA ILE A 30 -17.45 -4.65 -8.12
C ILE A 30 -16.85 -3.26 -7.87
N HIS A 31 -16.73 -2.44 -8.91
CA HIS A 31 -16.15 -1.11 -8.80
C HIS A 31 -16.96 -0.21 -7.85
N TYR A 32 -18.30 -0.26 -7.89
CA TYR A 32 -19.11 0.52 -6.96
C TYR A 32 -18.79 0.20 -5.49
N PHE A 33 -18.71 -1.09 -5.13
CA PHE A 33 -18.41 -1.47 -3.74
C PHE A 33 -16.95 -1.20 -3.36
N ASP A 34 -16.00 -1.40 -4.28
CA ASP A 34 -14.58 -1.07 -4.06
C ASP A 34 -14.41 0.43 -3.81
N ASP A 35 -15.07 1.29 -4.60
CA ASP A 35 -15.07 2.74 -4.41
C ASP A 35 -15.61 3.12 -3.03
N GLN A 36 -16.76 2.57 -2.62
CA GLN A 36 -17.36 2.88 -1.31
C GLN A 36 -16.46 2.42 -0.16
N ASP A 37 -15.85 1.25 -0.26
CA ASP A 37 -14.96 0.69 0.77
C ASP A 37 -13.68 1.54 0.91
N ARG A 38 -13.03 1.87 -0.21
CA ARG A 38 -11.85 2.75 -0.26
C ARG A 38 -12.14 4.14 0.30
N VAL A 39 -13.20 4.78 -0.17
CA VAL A 39 -13.62 6.12 0.30
C VAL A 39 -13.95 6.10 1.79
N SER A 40 -14.62 5.07 2.27
CA SER A 40 -14.94 4.92 3.69
C SER A 40 -13.67 4.84 4.54
N ARG A 41 -12.65 4.09 4.11
CA ARG A 41 -11.37 4.02 4.84
C ARG A 41 -10.65 5.37 4.89
N ILE A 42 -10.48 6.02 3.75
CA ILE A 42 -9.76 7.30 3.68
C ILE A 42 -10.47 8.37 4.52
N PHE A 43 -11.80 8.50 4.41
CA PHE A 43 -12.51 9.61 5.02
C PHE A 43 -12.97 9.37 6.46
N LEU A 44 -13.08 8.11 6.91
CA LEU A 44 -13.43 7.80 8.30
C LEU A 44 -12.20 7.49 9.17
N THR A 45 -11.18 6.85 8.61
CA THR A 45 -9.99 6.41 9.36
C THR A 45 -8.76 7.25 9.05
N GLY A 46 -8.64 7.74 7.82
CA GLY A 46 -7.44 8.42 7.33
C GLY A 46 -6.50 7.50 6.54
N VAL A 47 -5.33 8.03 6.19
CA VAL A 47 -4.28 7.34 5.42
C VAL A 47 -2.95 7.36 6.19
N GLY A 48 -2.01 6.50 5.76
CA GLY A 48 -0.70 6.34 6.39
C GLY A 48 -0.61 5.08 7.25
N ILE A 49 0.32 5.06 8.19
CA ILE A 49 0.47 3.97 9.15
C ILE A 49 -0.63 4.13 10.21
N VAL A 50 -1.35 3.05 10.51
CA VAL A 50 -2.39 3.03 11.54
C VAL A 50 -1.85 2.44 12.84
N CYS A 51 -1.11 1.33 12.72
CA CYS A 51 -0.40 0.72 13.84
C CYS A 51 0.70 -0.22 13.35
N GLY A 52 1.70 -0.48 14.19
CA GLY A 52 2.80 -1.40 13.86
C GLY A 52 3.79 -0.80 12.86
N PHE A 53 4.29 -1.61 11.92
CA PHE A 53 5.35 -1.22 10.98
C PHE A 53 6.54 -0.52 11.67
N THR A 54 6.94 -1.05 12.82
CA THR A 54 8.05 -0.50 13.60
C THR A 54 9.35 -1.14 13.16
N LEU A 55 10.39 -0.31 12.97
CA LEU A 55 11.74 -0.80 12.71
C LEU A 55 12.32 -1.39 14.00
N LYS A 56 12.49 -2.72 14.02
CA LYS A 56 13.15 -3.44 15.10
C LYS A 56 14.68 -3.44 14.92
N GLU A 57 15.11 -3.49 13.66
CA GLU A 57 16.51 -3.38 13.28
C GLU A 57 16.65 -2.52 12.02
N ALA A 58 17.67 -1.66 12.00
CA ALA A 58 18.11 -0.91 10.82
C ALA A 58 19.63 -0.79 10.89
N SER A 59 20.32 -1.86 10.53
CA SER A 59 21.77 -1.99 10.51
C SER A 59 22.29 -2.04 9.07
N ALA A 60 23.62 -2.08 8.89
CA ALA A 60 24.20 -2.26 7.57
C ALA A 60 23.83 -3.61 6.93
N ASN A 61 23.49 -4.60 7.75
CA ASN A 61 23.34 -5.99 7.28
C ASN A 61 21.86 -6.39 7.18
N ALA A 62 21.00 -5.78 7.99
CA ALA A 62 19.60 -6.13 8.06
C ALA A 62 18.69 -4.93 8.39
N ILE A 63 17.53 -4.92 7.77
CA ILE A 63 16.39 -4.09 8.17
C ILE A 63 15.26 -5.04 8.58
N THR A 64 14.75 -4.93 9.79
CA THR A 64 13.64 -5.75 10.28
C THR A 64 12.46 -4.87 10.62
N LEU A 65 11.34 -5.12 9.94
CA LEU A 65 10.09 -4.39 10.10
C LEU A 65 9.06 -5.31 10.78
N THR A 66 8.44 -4.84 11.86
CA THR A 66 7.34 -5.58 12.49
C THR A 66 6.08 -5.53 11.63
N GLN A 67 5.19 -6.51 11.82
CA GLN A 67 3.86 -6.46 11.23
C GLN A 67 3.12 -5.19 11.65
N GLY A 68 2.23 -4.71 10.78
CA GLY A 68 1.45 -3.51 10.98
C GLY A 68 0.28 -3.42 10.02
N VAL A 69 -0.47 -2.34 10.17
CA VAL A 69 -1.60 -1.99 9.34
C VAL A 69 -1.43 -0.55 8.87
N GLY A 70 -1.61 -0.31 7.59
CA GLY A 70 -1.61 1.01 6.99
C GLY A 70 -2.72 1.15 5.97
N VAL A 71 -3.02 2.38 5.57
CA VAL A 71 -3.99 2.69 4.52
C VAL A 71 -3.29 3.55 3.46
N THR A 72 -3.33 3.14 2.19
CA THR A 72 -2.74 3.91 1.08
C THR A 72 -3.56 5.16 0.79
N THR A 73 -3.00 6.07 0.00
CA THR A 73 -3.72 7.26 -0.50
C THR A 73 -4.81 6.91 -1.52
N ASP A 74 -4.84 5.67 -2.01
CA ASP A 74 -5.92 5.08 -2.82
C ASP A 74 -6.90 4.21 -2.00
N GLY A 75 -6.76 4.16 -0.66
CA GLY A 75 -7.72 3.51 0.24
C GLY A 75 -7.51 1.99 0.42
N ASP A 76 -6.38 1.44 -0.02
CA ASP A 76 -6.03 0.04 0.20
C ASP A 76 -5.50 -0.19 1.61
N LEU A 77 -5.91 -1.31 2.20
CA LEU A 77 -5.35 -1.76 3.47
C LEU A 77 -4.01 -2.48 3.21
N LEU A 78 -2.96 -2.05 3.91
CA LEU A 78 -1.63 -2.64 3.84
C LEU A 78 -1.31 -3.44 5.09
N THR A 79 -0.77 -4.64 4.88
CA THR A 79 -0.09 -5.47 5.89
C THR A 79 1.14 -6.09 5.25
N LEU A 80 2.16 -6.44 6.05
CA LEU A 80 3.22 -7.30 5.55
C LEU A 80 2.63 -8.62 5.09
N ARG A 81 3.20 -9.16 4.01
CA ARG A 81 2.71 -10.36 3.35
C ARG A 81 3.85 -11.16 2.77
N GLU A 82 3.82 -12.48 2.99
CA GLU A 82 4.81 -13.43 2.46
C GLU A 82 4.14 -14.36 1.45
N PRO A 83 4.86 -14.81 0.41
CA PRO A 83 4.32 -15.77 -0.54
C PRO A 83 3.97 -17.09 0.15
N VAL A 84 2.78 -17.64 -0.14
CA VAL A 84 2.45 -19.03 0.17
C VAL A 84 2.86 -19.88 -1.03
N SER A 85 3.56 -21.00 -0.79
CA SER A 85 4.02 -21.88 -1.87
C SER A 85 2.88 -22.33 -2.78
N GLY A 86 3.05 -22.17 -4.10
CA GLY A 86 2.15 -22.74 -5.10
C GLY A 86 0.90 -21.93 -5.47
N GLY A 87 0.81 -20.63 -5.15
CA GLY A 87 -0.34 -19.82 -5.59
C GLY A 87 -0.19 -18.31 -5.44
N ALA A 88 -1.27 -17.59 -5.81
CA ALA A 88 -1.38 -16.13 -5.69
C ALA A 88 -1.62 -15.63 -4.25
N GLN A 89 -1.92 -16.55 -3.32
CA GLN A 89 -2.20 -16.23 -1.92
C GLN A 89 -0.95 -15.78 -1.17
N LYS A 90 -1.16 -14.89 -0.20
CA LYS A 90 -0.11 -14.38 0.68
C LYS A 90 -0.46 -14.62 2.14
N ASN A 91 0.52 -15.05 2.93
CA ASN A 91 0.38 -15.17 4.37
C ASN A 91 0.54 -13.78 5.00
N ILE A 92 -0.43 -13.38 5.82
CA ILE A 92 -0.41 -12.12 6.58
C ILE A 92 -0.19 -12.32 8.09
N ARG A 93 -0.09 -13.57 8.55
CA ARG A 93 0.13 -13.92 9.96
C ARG A 93 1.61 -14.05 10.30
N LEU A 94 2.40 -13.05 9.89
CA LEU A 94 3.80 -12.92 10.29
C LEU A 94 3.95 -11.88 11.41
N ARG A 95 5.02 -12.02 12.20
CA ARG A 95 5.34 -11.08 13.29
C ARG A 95 6.23 -9.94 12.80
N GLU A 96 7.18 -10.25 11.93
CA GLU A 96 8.17 -9.35 11.37
C GLU A 96 8.71 -9.93 10.07
N LEU A 97 9.29 -9.07 9.24
CA LEU A 97 10.00 -9.44 8.01
C LEU A 97 11.37 -8.77 8.02
N THR A 98 12.41 -9.54 7.70
CA THR A 98 13.80 -9.08 7.67
C THR A 98 14.30 -9.03 6.24
N PHE A 99 14.97 -7.93 5.89
CA PHE A 99 15.55 -7.65 4.58
C PHE A 99 17.07 -7.55 4.70
N SER A 100 17.77 -8.35 3.92
CA SER A 100 19.24 -8.38 3.90
C SER A 100 19.82 -7.94 2.56
N TYR A 101 18.95 -7.68 1.57
CA TYR A 101 19.31 -7.33 0.22
C TYR A 101 18.49 -6.13 -0.26
N TYR A 102 19.00 -5.45 -1.28
CA TYR A 102 18.29 -4.38 -1.97
C TYR A 102 18.58 -4.41 -3.47
N ARG A 103 17.75 -3.75 -4.27
CA ARG A 103 18.02 -3.49 -5.70
C ARG A 103 17.45 -2.16 -6.13
N ALA A 104 17.93 -1.63 -7.25
CA ALA A 104 17.30 -0.48 -7.89
C ALA A 104 15.85 -0.83 -8.26
N TYR A 105 14.92 0.06 -7.96
CA TYR A 105 13.51 -0.07 -8.30
C TYR A 105 13.11 0.97 -9.34
N GLU A 106 12.43 0.51 -10.39
CA GLU A 106 11.86 1.34 -11.43
C GLU A 106 10.37 1.01 -11.55
N ASP A 107 9.51 2.01 -11.38
CA ASP A 107 8.05 1.83 -11.47
C ASP A 107 7.57 1.83 -12.94
N LYS A 108 7.90 0.75 -13.66
CA LYS A 108 7.52 0.58 -15.08
C LYS A 108 6.05 0.25 -15.26
N SER A 109 5.47 -0.44 -14.28
CA SER A 109 4.14 -1.04 -14.37
C SER A 109 3.05 -0.08 -13.92
N ALA A 110 3.14 0.45 -12.69
CA ALA A 110 2.11 1.31 -12.14
C ALA A 110 2.32 2.79 -12.54
N ARG A 111 3.58 3.22 -12.67
CA ARG A 111 4.00 4.59 -13.06
C ARG A 111 3.41 5.64 -12.13
N TYR A 112 3.73 5.55 -10.84
CA TYR A 112 3.25 6.46 -9.82
C TYR A 112 3.76 7.88 -10.07
N PRO A 113 2.88 8.89 -10.27
CA PRO A 113 3.30 10.23 -10.68
C PRO A 113 4.26 10.93 -9.70
N LEU A 114 4.15 10.64 -8.41
CA LEU A 114 5.00 11.28 -7.39
C LEU A 114 6.38 10.64 -7.25
N PHE A 115 6.72 9.61 -8.04
CA PHE A 115 8.10 9.11 -8.15
C PHE A 115 8.95 9.91 -9.13
N GLU A 116 8.45 11.03 -9.61
CA GLU A 116 9.19 12.02 -10.38
C GLU A 116 9.16 13.37 -9.64
N ARG A 117 10.35 13.97 -9.46
CA ARG A 117 10.51 15.28 -8.84
C ARG A 117 11.04 16.26 -9.88
N GLU A 118 10.24 17.28 -10.21
CA GLU A 118 10.63 18.32 -11.18
C GLU A 118 11.01 17.77 -12.57
N GLY A 119 10.42 16.64 -12.96
CA GLY A 119 10.70 15.95 -14.24
C GLY A 119 11.87 14.96 -14.19
N GLU A 120 12.53 14.81 -13.05
CA GLU A 120 13.60 13.83 -12.85
C GLU A 120 13.08 12.63 -12.03
N PRO A 121 13.34 11.38 -12.45
CA PRO A 121 12.93 10.19 -11.71
C PRO A 121 13.68 10.12 -10.37
N MET A 122 12.96 9.73 -9.32
CA MET A 122 13.55 9.52 -8.00
C MET A 122 14.37 8.24 -7.95
N GLU A 123 15.44 8.27 -7.16
CA GLU A 123 16.22 7.07 -6.85
C GLU A 123 15.49 6.26 -5.77
N LEU A 124 15.05 5.06 -6.13
CA LEU A 124 14.28 4.15 -5.27
C LEU A 124 15.00 2.81 -5.16
N TRP A 125 15.09 2.28 -3.94
CA TRP A 125 15.74 0.99 -3.68
C TRP A 125 14.74 0.02 -3.05
N GLU A 126 14.39 -1.06 -3.75
CA GLU A 126 13.52 -2.10 -3.20
C GLU A 126 14.30 -3.00 -2.25
N LEU A 127 13.77 -3.19 -1.03
CA LEU A 127 14.26 -4.13 -0.04
C LEU A 127 13.77 -5.55 -0.31
N LEU A 128 14.67 -6.52 -0.15
CA LEU A 128 14.43 -7.92 -0.45
C LEU A 128 14.85 -8.81 0.72
N PRO A 129 14.02 -9.79 1.12
CA PRO A 129 14.36 -10.73 2.20
C PRO A 129 15.45 -11.72 1.78
N GLU A 130 15.46 -12.09 0.49
CA GLU A 130 16.37 -13.08 -0.07
C GLU A 130 17.05 -12.53 -1.33
N GLU A 131 18.21 -13.10 -1.66
CA GLU A 131 18.94 -12.78 -2.88
C GLU A 131 18.14 -13.22 -4.11
N ASN A 132 17.97 -12.29 -5.06
CA ASN A 132 17.35 -12.57 -6.34
C ASN A 132 18.05 -11.77 -7.46
N GLU A 133 17.46 -11.74 -8.64
CA GLU A 133 18.03 -11.06 -9.80
C GLU A 133 18.33 -9.59 -9.53
N ASN A 134 19.60 -9.19 -9.75
CA ASN A 134 20.15 -7.85 -9.53
C ASN A 134 20.11 -7.37 -8.06
N ALA A 135 19.92 -8.28 -7.11
CA ALA A 135 20.01 -7.96 -5.69
C ALA A 135 21.47 -7.74 -5.27
N LEU A 136 21.70 -6.73 -4.43
CA LEU A 136 22.95 -6.45 -3.76
C LEU A 136 22.77 -6.63 -2.24
N PRO A 137 23.77 -7.15 -1.52
CA PRO A 137 23.73 -7.18 -0.06
C PRO A 137 23.56 -5.78 0.52
N LEU A 138 22.73 -5.64 1.54
CA LEU A 138 22.42 -4.35 2.17
C LEU A 138 23.67 -3.62 2.67
N GLU A 139 24.73 -4.35 3.01
CA GLU A 139 26.01 -3.81 3.46
C GLU A 139 26.66 -2.86 2.45
N LYS A 140 26.32 -3.01 1.16
CA LYS A 140 26.83 -2.15 0.08
C LYS A 140 26.06 -0.82 -0.04
N LEU A 141 24.89 -0.70 0.59
CA LEU A 141 24.08 0.50 0.55
C LEU A 141 24.70 1.58 1.44
N THR A 142 25.17 2.65 0.82
CA THR A 142 25.71 3.80 1.55
C THR A 142 24.58 4.70 2.05
N ASP A 143 24.76 5.31 3.22
CA ASP A 143 23.84 6.28 3.84
C ASP A 143 22.40 5.80 4.14
N LEU A 144 22.25 4.63 4.76
CA LEU A 144 20.95 4.17 5.25
C LEU A 144 20.25 5.18 6.19
N LYS A 145 21.02 5.98 6.94
CA LYS A 145 20.47 6.99 7.88
C LYS A 145 19.81 8.18 7.17
N GLY A 146 20.21 8.47 5.94
CA GLY A 146 19.61 9.49 5.08
C GLY A 146 18.31 9.07 4.40
N MET A 147 17.90 7.80 4.55
CA MET A 147 16.77 7.22 3.86
C MET A 147 15.53 7.12 4.74
N THR A 148 14.38 6.96 4.09
CA THR A 148 13.06 6.69 4.66
C THR A 148 12.53 5.42 4.01
N LEU A 149 11.97 4.53 4.83
CA LEU A 149 11.27 3.34 4.34
C LEU A 149 9.85 3.72 3.94
N LEU A 150 9.53 3.49 2.67
CA LEU A 150 8.24 3.72 2.06
C LEU A 150 7.58 2.37 1.73
N LEU A 151 6.34 2.18 2.17
CA LEU A 151 5.51 1.05 1.75
C LEU A 151 4.67 1.50 0.56
N TYR A 152 4.93 0.92 -0.60
CA TYR A 152 4.26 1.25 -1.86
C TYR A 152 3.44 0.06 -2.37
N LEU A 153 2.17 0.28 -2.70
CA LEU A 153 1.32 -0.73 -3.33
C LEU A 153 1.30 -0.52 -4.84
N GLU A 154 2.24 -1.17 -5.52
CA GLU A 154 2.31 -1.17 -6.98
C GLU A 154 1.10 -1.91 -7.54
N THR A 155 0.20 -1.17 -8.20
CA THR A 155 -1.06 -1.71 -8.75
C THR A 155 -1.15 -1.46 -10.24
N PHE A 156 -1.43 -2.50 -11.02
CA PHE A 156 -1.52 -2.39 -12.47
C PHE A 156 -2.33 -3.54 -13.09
N SER A 157 -2.89 -3.29 -14.26
CA SER A 157 -3.47 -4.30 -15.14
C SER A 157 -2.36 -5.10 -15.81
N ASN A 158 -2.35 -6.42 -15.57
CA ASN A 158 -1.51 -7.36 -16.31
C ASN A 158 -2.27 -7.82 -17.55
N GLU A 159 -2.12 -7.05 -18.62
CA GLU A 159 -2.55 -7.42 -19.96
C GLU A 159 -1.60 -8.54 -20.44
N GLY A 160 -2.01 -9.79 -20.24
CA GLY A 160 -1.20 -10.96 -20.61
C GLY A 160 -0.80 -10.95 -22.09
N ASP A 161 0.21 -11.76 -22.44
CA ASP A 161 0.61 -11.94 -23.83
C ASP A 161 -0.59 -12.35 -24.69
N LEU A 162 -0.71 -11.70 -25.86
CA LEU A 162 -1.78 -11.85 -26.85
C LEU A 162 -2.28 -13.30 -26.95
N CYS A 163 -3.56 -13.50 -26.59
CA CYS A 163 -4.26 -14.77 -26.56
C CYS A 163 -4.00 -15.63 -27.81
N THR A 164 -3.43 -16.82 -27.62
CA THR A 164 -3.34 -17.86 -28.65
C THR A 164 -4.67 -18.62 -28.75
N VAL A 165 -5.69 -17.98 -29.33
CA VAL A 165 -6.88 -18.49 -30.07
C VAL A 165 -7.68 -19.73 -29.58
N ILE A 166 -7.33 -20.47 -28.51
CA ILE A 166 -7.97 -21.77 -28.24
C ILE A 166 -8.70 -21.83 -26.88
N ASP A 167 -8.45 -20.90 -25.95
CA ASP A 167 -9.15 -20.91 -24.66
C ASP A 167 -9.60 -19.50 -24.24
N CYS A 168 -10.90 -19.33 -24.01
CA CYS A 168 -11.52 -18.04 -23.67
C CYS A 168 -11.61 -17.83 -22.15
N ASP A 169 -11.19 -18.79 -21.33
CA ASP A 169 -11.30 -18.71 -19.87
C ASP A 169 -10.38 -17.63 -19.26
N ASN A 170 -9.37 -17.16 -20.00
CA ASN A 170 -8.41 -16.14 -19.56
C ASN A 170 -8.56 -14.78 -20.27
N GLN A 171 -9.75 -14.44 -20.80
CA GLN A 171 -9.98 -13.17 -21.48
C GLN A 171 -10.01 -11.94 -20.55
N GLY A 172 -10.18 -12.15 -19.23
CA GLY A 172 -10.15 -11.08 -18.24
C GLY A 172 -8.73 -10.58 -18.00
N THR A 173 -8.55 -9.26 -17.95
CA THR A 173 -7.26 -8.66 -17.58
C THR A 173 -7.02 -8.82 -16.09
N GLU A 174 -5.97 -9.55 -15.72
CA GLU A 174 -5.58 -9.74 -14.33
C GLU A 174 -5.24 -8.39 -13.70
N GLN A 175 -5.81 -8.11 -12.52
CA GLN A 175 -5.47 -6.94 -11.72
C GLN A 175 -4.42 -7.36 -10.68
N VAL A 176 -3.21 -6.79 -10.78
CA VAL A 176 -2.06 -7.17 -9.96
C VAL A 176 -1.78 -6.11 -8.92
N GLU A 177 -1.56 -6.55 -7.68
CA GLU A 177 -1.15 -5.70 -6.56
C GLU A 177 0.11 -6.26 -5.90
N ARG A 178 1.18 -5.47 -5.84
CA ARG A 178 2.48 -5.86 -5.29
C ARG A 178 2.92 -4.88 -4.23
N LEU A 179 3.20 -5.38 -3.03
CA LEU A 179 3.68 -4.54 -1.93
C LEU A 179 5.20 -4.46 -2.10
N ARG A 180 5.67 -3.25 -2.31
CA ARG A 180 7.09 -2.90 -2.43
C ARG A 180 7.50 -2.16 -1.17
N LEU A 181 8.59 -2.61 -0.56
CA LEU A 181 9.25 -1.88 0.52
C LEU A 181 10.43 -1.15 -0.08
N LEU A 182 10.30 0.17 -0.20
CA LEU A 182 11.26 1.01 -0.92
C LEU A 182 12.02 1.89 0.07
N LEU A 183 13.33 1.99 -0.07
CA LEU A 183 14.12 3.05 0.54
C LEU A 183 14.19 4.22 -0.45
N VAL A 184 13.89 5.40 0.07
CA VAL A 184 13.91 6.67 -0.67
C VAL A 184 14.61 7.73 0.19
N SER A 185 15.25 8.72 -0.43
CA SER A 185 15.89 9.80 0.34
C SER A 185 14.87 10.53 1.23
N LYS A 186 15.28 11.03 2.40
CA LYS A 186 14.40 11.85 3.26
C LYS A 186 13.82 13.07 2.53
N ARG A 187 14.59 13.65 1.60
CA ARG A 187 14.15 14.77 0.77
C ARG A 187 13.00 14.36 -0.14
N ASP A 188 13.14 13.25 -0.85
CA ASP A 188 12.14 12.80 -1.81
C ASP A 188 10.91 12.21 -1.09
N ALA A 189 11.09 11.54 0.05
CA ALA A 189 9.98 11.14 0.92
C ALA A 189 9.15 12.35 1.39
N ALA A 190 9.82 13.42 1.81
CA ALA A 190 9.14 14.67 2.19
C ALA A 190 8.43 15.32 1.00
N TYR A 191 9.04 15.28 -0.19
CA TYR A 191 8.39 15.75 -1.42
C TYR A 191 7.11 14.98 -1.72
N ILE A 192 7.14 13.64 -1.69
CA ILE A 192 5.96 12.79 -1.90
C ILE A 192 4.86 13.15 -0.89
N ALA A 193 5.19 13.20 0.40
CA ALA A 193 4.23 13.51 1.45
C ALA A 193 3.61 14.92 1.33
N GLN A 194 4.36 15.90 0.81
CA GLN A 194 3.88 17.27 0.62
C GLN A 194 3.02 17.45 -0.64
N HIS A 195 3.29 16.68 -1.69
CA HIS A 195 2.60 16.80 -2.99
C HIS A 195 1.44 15.83 -3.14
N ASP A 196 1.33 14.82 -2.27
CA ASP A 196 0.14 13.99 -2.17
C ASP A 196 -0.98 14.72 -1.40
N THR A 197 -2.01 15.12 -2.13
CA THR A 197 -3.15 15.89 -1.58
C THR A 197 -4.03 15.08 -0.63
N ILE A 198 -4.09 13.76 -0.79
CA ILE A 198 -4.83 12.87 0.10
C ILE A 198 -4.03 12.67 1.39
N PHE A 199 -2.73 12.39 1.28
CA PHE A 199 -1.85 12.24 2.44
C PHE A 199 -1.82 13.51 3.29
N SER A 200 -1.55 14.67 2.70
CA SER A 200 -1.48 15.95 3.43
C SER A 200 -2.79 16.31 4.16
N LYS A 201 -3.94 15.89 3.63
CA LYS A 201 -5.25 16.16 4.25
C LYS A 201 -5.61 15.13 5.32
N TYR A 202 -5.39 13.84 5.04
CA TYR A 202 -5.92 12.70 5.79
C TYR A 202 -4.85 11.84 6.50
N ALA A 203 -3.60 12.27 6.58
CA ALA A 203 -2.64 11.72 7.54
C ALA A 203 -3.02 12.17 8.96
N VAL A 204 -3.98 11.47 9.56
CA VAL A 204 -4.63 11.89 10.83
C VAL A 204 -3.84 11.48 12.07
N GLU A 205 -2.90 10.53 11.96
CA GLU A 205 -2.08 10.04 13.09
C GLU A 205 -1.38 11.18 13.84
N GLN A 206 -0.68 12.07 13.12
CA GLN A 206 -0.03 13.24 13.70
C GLN A 206 -1.00 14.24 14.34
N LYS A 207 -2.26 14.30 13.87
CA LYS A 207 -3.30 15.17 14.45
C LYS A 207 -3.92 14.56 15.70
N LEU A 208 -4.02 13.23 15.77
CA LEU A 208 -4.52 12.51 16.95
C LEU A 208 -3.54 12.63 18.11
N GLU A 209 -2.23 12.57 17.85
CA GLU A 209 -1.19 12.78 18.87
C GLU A 209 -1.19 14.20 19.45
N GLN A 210 -1.78 15.18 18.74
CA GLN A 210 -1.93 16.56 19.20
C GLN A 210 -3.23 16.81 19.97
N LEU A 211 -4.11 15.80 20.09
CA LEU A 211 -5.33 15.95 20.87
C LEU A 211 -4.97 16.13 22.36
N PRO A 212 -5.65 17.05 23.07
CA PRO A 212 -5.39 17.24 24.49
C PRO A 212 -5.76 15.98 25.28
N ASP A 213 -4.97 15.67 26.30
CA ASP A 213 -5.26 14.59 27.23
C ASP A 213 -6.67 14.78 27.83
N LEU A 214 -7.54 13.80 27.57
CA LEU A 214 -8.90 13.78 28.08
C LEU A 214 -8.86 13.35 29.55
N THR A 215 -8.62 14.33 30.44
CA THR A 215 -8.61 14.10 31.88
C THR A 215 -10.04 13.97 32.41
N VAL A 216 -10.46 12.75 32.75
CA VAL A 216 -11.74 12.51 33.42
C VAL A 216 -11.51 12.44 34.93
N ARG A 217 -12.31 13.16 35.72
CA ARG A 217 -12.26 13.05 37.18
C ARG A 217 -12.66 11.62 37.58
N ARG A 218 -11.71 10.86 38.11
CA ARG A 218 -11.98 9.55 38.70
C ARG A 218 -12.87 9.74 39.93
N VAL A 219 -14.04 9.10 39.93
CA VAL A 219 -14.89 9.04 41.13
C VAL A 219 -14.17 8.20 42.17
N VAL A 220 -13.88 8.80 43.33
CA VAL A 220 -13.39 8.09 44.50
C VAL A 220 -14.61 7.70 45.32
N LEU A 221 -14.90 6.39 45.37
CA LEU A 221 -15.89 5.86 46.30
C LEU A 221 -15.29 5.93 47.72
N ASN A 222 -16.01 6.57 48.63
CA ASN A 222 -15.68 6.64 50.05
C ASN A 222 -16.90 6.12 50.84
N PRO A 223 -16.76 5.58 52.07
CA PRO A 223 -17.85 4.93 52.80
C PRO A 223 -19.11 5.78 53.09
N ALA A 224 -19.11 7.06 52.72
CA ALA A 224 -20.21 7.99 52.87
C ALA A 224 -21.07 8.17 51.60
N ASN A 225 -20.71 7.52 50.47
CA ASN A 225 -21.49 7.45 49.24
C ASN A 225 -21.69 5.99 48.82
#